data_AF-A0A1T3VVM1-F1
#
_entry.id   AF-A0A1T3VVM1-F1
#
_cell.length_a   1.000
_cell.length_b   1.000
_cell.length_c   1.000
_cell.angle_alpha   90.00
_cell.angle_beta   90.00
_cell.angle_gamma   90.00
#
_symmetry.space_group_name_H-M   'P 1'
#
loop_
_entity.id
_entity.type
_entity.pdbx_description
1 polymer ?
#
loop_
_entity_poly.entity_id
_entity_poly.type
_entity_poly.pdbx_seq_one_letter_code
_entity_poly.pdbx_strand_id
1 'polypeptide(L)'
;TYRHRLAEIIAVSQLAMVSDDFAQYWSEICALPIAMITKMVQQAQLDGYCAGDDAHLVAVALVSMLNQFCYAQLAGTGAQTADDDACVATLAAIFYRTIYHKETGQP
;
A
#
# COMPACT_ATOMS: atom_id res chain seq x y z
N THR A 1 3.29 7.82 -13.92
CA THR A 1 2.29 7.64 -12.84
C THR A 1 1.74 6.23 -12.92
N TYR A 2 1.18 5.69 -11.82
CA TYR A 2 0.59 4.33 -11.80
C TYR A 2 -0.36 4.10 -12.97
N ARG A 3 -1.23 5.08 -13.26
CA ARG A 3 -2.16 5.08 -14.40
C ARG A 3 -1.51 4.90 -15.77
N HIS A 4 -0.32 5.44 -15.99
CA HIS A 4 0.41 5.31 -17.26
C HIS A 4 1.03 3.91 -17.46
N ARG A 5 1.32 3.19 -16.37
CA ARG A 5 1.90 1.85 -16.38
C ARG A 5 0.90 0.79 -15.93
N LEU A 6 -0.39 1.14 -15.89
CA LEU A 6 -1.44 0.34 -15.27
C LEU A 6 -1.52 -1.07 -15.87
N ALA A 7 -1.51 -1.18 -17.19
CA ALA A 7 -1.57 -2.46 -17.89
C ALA A 7 -0.37 -3.36 -17.55
N GLU A 8 0.82 -2.77 -17.44
CA GLU A 8 2.04 -3.51 -17.09
C GLU A 8 2.05 -3.95 -15.63
N ILE A 9 1.64 -3.08 -14.71
CA ILE A 9 1.55 -3.41 -13.28
C ILE A 9 0.53 -4.54 -13.05
N ILE A 10 -0.61 -4.50 -13.74
CA ILE A 10 -1.62 -5.56 -13.66
C ILE A 10 -1.13 -6.86 -14.28
N ALA A 11 -0.46 -6.79 -15.43
CA ALA A 11 0.09 -7.98 -16.07
C ALA A 11 1.11 -8.67 -15.16
N VAL A 12 2.04 -7.90 -14.57
CA VAL A 12 3.05 -8.45 -13.65
C VAL A 12 2.41 -9.02 -12.39
N SER A 13 1.44 -8.32 -11.77
CA SER A 13 0.78 -8.81 -10.57
C SER A 13 -0.08 -10.06 -10.81
N GLN A 14 -0.70 -10.18 -11.99
CA GLN A 14 -1.46 -11.38 -12.36
C GLN A 14 -0.56 -12.56 -12.70
N LEU A 15 0.54 -12.33 -13.42
CA LEU A 15 1.51 -13.38 -13.75
C LEU A 15 2.24 -13.89 -12.51
N ALA A 16 2.46 -13.04 -11.50
CA ALA A 16 3.04 -13.43 -10.22
C ALA A 16 2.23 -14.51 -9.47
N MET A 17 0.93 -14.66 -9.77
CA MET A 17 0.10 -15.71 -9.15
C MET A 17 0.37 -17.11 -9.70
N VAL A 18 1.04 -17.23 -10.85
CA VAL A 18 1.23 -18.50 -11.57
C VAL A 18 2.67 -18.76 -12.00
N SER A 19 3.59 -17.82 -11.77
CA SER A 19 4.99 -17.91 -12.16
C SER A 19 5.91 -17.33 -11.08
N ASP A 20 6.86 -18.15 -10.64
CA ASP A 20 7.83 -17.77 -9.61
C ASP A 20 8.74 -16.62 -10.05
N ASP A 21 9.10 -16.56 -11.35
CA ASP A 21 9.88 -15.46 -11.91
C ASP A 21 9.12 -14.13 -11.80
N PHE A 22 7.83 -14.13 -12.15
CA PHE A 22 6.99 -12.93 -12.00
C PHE A 22 6.67 -12.62 -10.54
N ALA A 23 6.60 -13.63 -9.66
CA ALA A 23 6.49 -13.41 -8.22
C ALA A 23 7.71 -12.68 -7.67
N GLN A 24 8.92 -13.03 -8.14
CA GLN A 24 10.15 -12.34 -7.80
C GLN A 24 10.14 -10.88 -8.31
N TYR A 25 9.78 -10.65 -9.58
CA TYR A 25 9.65 -9.28 -10.11
C TYR A 25 8.64 -8.44 -9.34
N TRP A 26 7.49 -9.04 -8.98
CA TRP A 26 6.48 -8.36 -8.18
C TRP A 26 7.00 -8.00 -6.79
N SER A 27 7.75 -8.90 -6.15
CA SER A 27 8.41 -8.64 -4.88
C SER A 27 9.41 -7.49 -4.99
N GLU A 28 10.19 -7.42 -6.06
CA GLU A 28 11.15 -6.32 -6.31
C GLU A 28 10.45 -4.98 -6.51
N ILE A 29 9.34 -4.95 -7.27
CA ILE A 29 8.51 -3.76 -7.44
C ILE A 29 7.96 -3.27 -6.08
N CYS A 30 7.50 -4.20 -5.24
CA CYS A 30 6.94 -3.88 -3.93
C CYS A 30 8.00 -3.53 -2.87
N ALA A 31 9.26 -3.96 -3.05
CA ALA A 31 10.32 -3.80 -2.06
C ALA A 31 10.59 -2.34 -1.69
N LEU A 32 10.64 -1.44 -2.69
CA LEU A 32 10.92 -0.03 -2.43
C LEU A 32 9.78 0.67 -1.65
N PRO A 33 8.50 0.58 -2.06
CA PRO A 33 7.38 1.10 -1.26
C PRO A 33 7.33 0.52 0.15
N ILE A 34 7.53 -0.79 0.30
CA ILE A 34 7.53 -1.46 1.62
C ILE A 34 8.63 -0.85 2.49
N ALA A 35 9.87 -0.77 2.00
CA ALA A 35 10.97 -0.21 2.77
C ALA A 35 10.76 1.25 3.18
N MET A 36 10.17 2.07 2.31
CA MET A 36 9.83 3.46 2.62
C MET A 36 8.79 3.57 3.74
N ILE A 37 7.71 2.79 3.65
CA ILE A 37 6.64 2.81 4.64
C ILE A 37 7.11 2.22 5.97
N THR A 38 7.92 1.15 5.95
CA THR A 38 8.52 0.59 7.17
C THR A 38 9.33 1.65 7.93
N LYS A 39 10.16 2.43 7.23
CA LYS A 39 10.91 3.54 7.87
C LYS A 39 9.99 4.62 8.41
N MET A 40 8.90 4.93 7.72
CA MET A 40 7.91 5.90 8.18
C MET A 40 7.22 5.43 9.47
N VAL A 41 6.85 4.15 9.55
CA VAL A 41 6.25 3.55 10.76
C VAL A 41 7.25 3.56 11.91
N GLN A 42 8.49 3.13 11.67
CA GLN A 42 9.55 3.16 12.69
C GLN A 42 9.78 4.57 13.24
N GLN A 43 9.77 5.59 12.38
CA GLN A 43 9.91 6.97 12.83
C GLN A 43 8.70 7.43 13.67
N ALA A 44 7.48 7.09 13.26
CA ALA A 44 6.29 7.40 14.04
C ALA A 44 6.29 6.67 15.40
N GLN A 45 6.83 5.45 15.46
CA GLN A 45 6.99 4.72 16.72
C GLN A 45 7.94 5.41 17.70
N LEU A 46 9.00 6.05 17.21
CA LEU A 46 9.88 6.88 18.05
C LEU A 46 9.14 8.10 18.63
N ASP A 47 8.12 8.60 17.95
CA ASP A 47 7.29 9.71 18.38
C ASP A 47 6.09 9.27 19.26
N GLY A 48 6.01 7.96 19.58
CA GLY A 48 5.01 7.38 20.47
C GLY A 48 3.71 6.91 19.79
N TYR A 49 3.70 6.74 18.47
CA TYR A 49 2.56 6.19 17.73
C TYR A 49 2.72 4.68 17.49
N CYS A 50 1.66 3.89 17.64
CA CYS A 50 1.62 2.46 17.27
C CYS A 50 2.84 1.61 17.71
N ALA A 51 3.34 1.82 18.94
CA ALA A 51 4.61 1.24 19.40
C ALA A 51 4.64 -0.30 19.45
N GLY A 52 3.47 -0.95 19.49
CA GLY A 52 3.34 -2.41 19.52
C GLY A 52 3.30 -3.10 18.14
N ASP A 53 3.14 -2.35 17.06
CA ASP A 53 2.96 -2.93 15.72
C ASP A 53 4.30 -3.35 15.08
N ASP A 54 4.27 -4.44 14.30
CA ASP A 54 5.40 -4.81 13.44
C ASP A 54 5.43 -3.86 12.22
N ALA A 55 6.43 -2.96 12.21
CA ALA A 55 6.58 -1.94 11.19
C ALA A 55 6.72 -2.51 9.76
N HIS A 56 7.28 -3.71 9.61
CA HIS A 56 7.40 -4.34 8.30
C HIS A 56 6.05 -4.90 7.84
N LEU A 57 5.36 -5.64 8.70
CA LEU A 57 4.04 -6.21 8.35
C LEU A 57 2.98 -5.14 8.10
N VAL A 58 3.01 -4.02 8.84
CA VAL A 58 2.16 -2.85 8.56
C VAL A 58 2.44 -2.31 7.16
N ALA A 59 3.71 -2.17 6.78
CA ALA A 59 4.08 -1.69 5.46
C ALA A 59 3.63 -2.65 4.34
N VAL A 60 3.82 -3.96 4.53
CA VAL A 60 3.34 -4.99 3.58
C VAL A 60 1.82 -4.90 3.42
N ALA A 61 1.07 -4.78 4.51
CA ALA A 61 -0.38 -4.67 4.47
C ALA A 61 -0.83 -3.40 3.73
N LEU A 62 -0.23 -2.24 4.03
CA LEU A 62 -0.56 -0.97 3.37
C LEU A 62 -0.26 -1.00 1.86
N VAL A 63 0.88 -1.56 1.45
CA VAL A 63 1.23 -1.69 0.02
C VAL A 63 0.29 -2.67 -0.69
N SER A 64 -0.05 -3.78 -0.04
CA SER A 64 -0.99 -4.76 -0.61
C SER A 64 -2.38 -4.15 -0.81
N MET A 65 -2.87 -3.41 0.19
CA MET A 65 -4.13 -2.68 0.11
C MET A 65 -4.10 -1.62 -1.00
N LEU A 66 -3.02 -0.85 -1.10
CA LEU A 66 -2.83 0.15 -2.17
C LEU A 66 -2.94 -0.50 -3.56
N ASN A 67 -2.21 -1.60 -3.78
CA ASN A 67 -2.20 -2.31 -5.05
C ASN A 67 -3.60 -2.81 -5.42
N GLN A 68 -4.29 -3.44 -4.47
CA GLN A 68 -5.65 -3.96 -4.71
C GLN A 68 -6.67 -2.84 -4.93
N PHE A 69 -6.57 -1.75 -4.17
CA PHE A 69 -7.45 -0.59 -4.30
C PHE A 69 -7.27 0.10 -5.66
N CYS A 70 -6.01 0.33 -6.07
CA CYS A 70 -5.71 0.90 -7.37
C CYS A 70 -6.15 -0.01 -8.52
N TYR A 71 -6.01 -1.34 -8.39
CA TYR A 71 -6.57 -2.28 -9.36
C TYR A 71 -8.09 -2.12 -9.47
N ALA A 72 -8.82 -2.18 -8.36
CA ALA A 72 -10.28 -2.10 -8.35
C ALA A 72 -10.80 -0.78 -8.94
N GLN A 73 -10.14 0.33 -8.63
CA GLN A 73 -10.57 1.66 -9.07
C GLN A 73 -10.09 2.03 -10.48
N LEU A 74 -8.92 1.58 -10.93
CA LEU A 74 -8.37 2.04 -12.22
C LEU A 74 -8.55 1.03 -13.36
N ALA A 75 -8.75 -0.26 -13.05
CA ALA A 75 -8.91 -1.31 -14.05
C ALA A 75 -10.07 -2.27 -13.79
N GLY A 76 -10.54 -2.36 -12.54
CA GLY A 76 -11.71 -3.12 -12.17
C GLY A 76 -13.01 -2.40 -12.51
N THR A 77 -14.10 -2.82 -11.85
CA THR A 77 -15.44 -2.25 -12.07
C THR A 77 -15.53 -0.76 -11.75
N GLY A 78 -14.60 -0.23 -10.95
CA GLY A 78 -14.54 1.20 -10.60
C GLY A 78 -13.95 2.09 -11.70
N ALA A 79 -13.29 1.53 -12.72
CA ALA A 79 -12.53 2.29 -13.73
C ALA A 79 -13.35 3.36 -14.48
N GLN A 80 -14.65 3.12 -14.67
CA GLN A 80 -15.53 4.03 -15.41
C GLN A 80 -15.97 5.26 -14.57
N THR A 81 -15.88 5.15 -13.25
CA THR A 81 -16.39 6.15 -12.30
C THR A 81 -15.32 6.63 -11.33
N ALA A 82 -14.06 6.22 -11.52
CA ALA A 82 -12.99 6.53 -10.60
C ALA A 82 -12.65 8.02 -10.64
N ASP A 83 -12.76 8.63 -9.46
CA ASP A 83 -12.23 9.95 -9.16
C ASP A 83 -10.84 9.77 -8.53
N ASP A 84 -9.79 10.14 -9.27
CA ASP A 84 -8.40 10.00 -8.83
C ASP A 84 -8.13 10.80 -7.55
N ASP A 85 -8.72 11.99 -7.40
CA ASP A 85 -8.50 12.86 -6.23
C ASP A 85 -9.15 12.26 -4.99
N ALA A 86 -10.37 11.74 -5.12
CA ALA A 86 -11.05 11.03 -4.03
C ALA A 86 -10.30 9.75 -3.63
N CYS A 87 -9.72 9.03 -4.60
CA CYS A 87 -8.91 7.84 -4.34
C CYS A 87 -7.63 8.19 -3.57
N VAL A 88 -6.90 9.21 -4.00
CA VAL A 88 -5.69 9.68 -3.31
C VAL A 88 -6.01 10.16 -1.90
N ALA A 89 -7.08 10.94 -1.73
CA ALA A 89 -7.51 11.42 -0.42
C ALA A 89 -7.86 10.27 0.53
N THR A 90 -8.54 9.23 0.02
CA THR A 90 -8.91 8.04 0.79
C THR A 90 -7.67 7.28 1.26
N LEU A 91 -6.74 7.00 0.36
CA LEU A 91 -5.48 6.29 0.69
C LEU A 91 -4.63 7.09 1.68
N ALA A 92 -4.50 8.40 1.48
CA ALA A 92 -3.76 9.27 2.39
C ALA A 92 -4.37 9.27 3.80
N ALA A 93 -5.70 9.32 3.91
CA ALA A 93 -6.40 9.27 5.19
C ALA A 93 -6.18 7.93 5.92
N ILE A 94 -6.20 6.80 5.20
CA ILE A 94 -5.93 5.48 5.79
C ILE A 94 -4.48 5.40 6.26
N PHE A 95 -3.52 5.77 5.41
CA PHE A 95 -2.09 5.78 5.77
C PHE A 95 -1.83 6.62 7.02
N TYR A 96 -2.38 7.84 7.06
CA TYR A 96 -2.22 8.72 8.20
C TYR A 96 -2.79 8.10 9.48
N ARG A 97 -4.01 7.57 9.42
CA ARG A 97 -4.67 6.95 10.58
C ARG A 97 -3.98 5.69 11.04
N THR A 98 -3.41 4.90 10.15
CA THR A 98 -2.68 3.67 10.51
C THR A 98 -1.33 3.97 11.16
N ILE A 99 -0.57 4.93 10.61
CA ILE A 99 0.80 5.21 11.05
C ILE A 99 0.84 6.14 12.27
N TYR A 100 -0.10 7.08 12.36
CA TYR A 100 -0.12 8.13 13.38
C TYR A 100 -1.33 8.00 14.32
N HIS A 101 -1.84 6.78 14.51
CA HIS A 101 -2.81 6.52 15.58
C HIS A 101 -2.11 6.67 16.92
N LYS A 102 -2.62 7.59 17.76
CA LYS A 102 -2.31 7.54 19.18
C LYS A 102 -3.26 6.53 19.79
N GLU A 103 -2.72 5.49 20.41
CA GLU A 103 -3.52 4.70 21.34
C GLU A 103 -4.12 5.69 22.33
N THR A 104 -5.43 5.90 22.26
CA THR A 104 -6.14 6.70 23.25
C THR A 104 -5.95 5.97 24.56
N GLY A 105 -5.06 6.48 25.40
CA GLY A 105 -4.71 5.87 26.65
C GLY A 105 -5.98 5.50 27.40
N GLN A 106 -6.14 4.22 27.66
CA GLN A 106 -6.96 3.77 28.77
C GLN A 106 -6.20 2.64 29.47
N PRO A 107 -6.02 2.74 30.80
CA PRO A 107 -5.30 1.77 31.61
C PRO A 107 -5.96 0.39 31.63
#